data_AF-A0A163ME06-F1
#
_entry.id   AF-A0A163ME06-F1
#
_cell.length_a   1.000
_cell.length_b   1.000
_cell.length_c   1.000
_cell.angle_alpha   90.00
_cell.angle_beta   90.00
_cell.angle_gamma   90.00
#
_symmetry.space_group_name_H-M   'P 1'
#
loop_
_entity.id
_entity.type
_entity.pdbx_description
1 polymer ?
#
loop_
_entity_poly.entity_id
_entity_poly.type
_entity_poly.pdbx_seq_one_letter_code
_entity_poly.pdbx_strand_id
1 'polypeptide(L)'
;MPSTLVFASLLVHAAAQSTILYIPFYVLDTQSIDASIVAANPPATTMQLACPSGTDSNDCGLFPDMTLVYGPSTYHLDMGVGDGNAFTGTADCSRGANTALCTEFATGSEANFPGSSTTTYASEDILTLPETVASGAERL
;
A
#
# COMPACT_ATOMS: atom_id res chain seq x y z
N MET A 1 -63.11 5.72 -2.03
CA MET A 1 -61.96 5.58 -2.96
C MET A 1 -60.70 6.01 -2.23
N PRO A 2 -59.93 5.13 -1.57
CA PRO A 2 -58.59 5.47 -1.12
C PRO A 2 -57.58 5.05 -2.20
N SER A 3 -56.88 6.03 -2.75
CA SER A 3 -55.81 5.82 -3.75
C SER A 3 -54.53 5.46 -3.00
N THR A 4 -54.07 4.21 -3.17
CA THR A 4 -52.83 3.72 -2.56
C THR A 4 -51.65 4.07 -3.47
N LEU A 5 -50.85 5.06 -3.07
CA LEU A 5 -49.59 5.40 -3.74
C LEU A 5 -48.52 4.35 -3.40
N VAL A 6 -48.15 3.55 -4.39
CA VAL A 6 -47.05 2.58 -4.31
C VAL A 6 -45.74 3.30 -4.65
N PHE A 7 -44.90 3.56 -3.64
CA PHE A 7 -43.53 4.02 -3.85
C PHE A 7 -42.65 2.83 -4.26
N ALA A 8 -42.29 2.76 -5.54
CA ALA A 8 -41.31 1.81 -6.05
C ALA A 8 -39.90 2.32 -5.75
N SER A 9 -39.26 1.77 -4.72
CA SER A 9 -37.85 2.01 -4.38
C SER A 9 -36.93 1.31 -5.40
N LEU A 10 -36.31 2.09 -6.29
CA LEU A 10 -35.23 1.66 -7.17
C LEU A 10 -33.99 1.33 -6.32
N LEU A 11 -33.69 0.05 -6.17
CA LEU A 11 -32.41 -0.44 -5.65
C LEU A 11 -31.33 -0.17 -6.71
N VAL A 12 -30.63 0.96 -6.57
CA VAL A 12 -29.40 1.21 -7.33
C VAL A 12 -28.36 0.21 -6.84
N HIS A 13 -28.08 -0.82 -7.65
CA HIS A 13 -26.93 -1.68 -7.46
C HIS A 13 -25.69 -0.90 -7.91
N ALA A 14 -24.94 -0.36 -6.95
CA ALA A 14 -23.59 0.09 -7.22
C ALA A 14 -22.75 -1.16 -7.57
N ALA A 15 -22.38 -1.32 -8.84
CA ALA A 15 -21.38 -2.29 -9.22
C ALA A 15 -20.06 -1.88 -8.56
N ALA A 16 -19.55 -2.70 -7.64
CA ALA A 16 -18.20 -2.50 -7.10
C ALA A 16 -17.20 -2.73 -8.24
N GLN A 17 -16.65 -1.64 -8.79
CA GLN A 17 -15.53 -1.72 -9.71
C GLN A 17 -14.25 -1.89 -8.88
N SER A 18 -13.62 -3.05 -9.01
CA SER A 18 -12.29 -3.27 -8.45
C SER A 18 -11.26 -2.54 -9.30
N THR A 19 -10.58 -1.54 -8.74
CA THR A 19 -9.44 -0.89 -9.38
C THR A 19 -8.18 -1.68 -9.04
N ILE A 20 -7.32 -1.95 -10.03
CA ILE A 20 -6.03 -2.61 -9.83
C ILE A 20 -4.93 -1.60 -10.13
N LEU A 21 -3.97 -1.46 -9.21
CA LEU A 21 -2.75 -0.69 -9.40
C LEU A 21 -1.56 -1.63 -9.58
N TYR A 22 -0.62 -1.26 -10.43
CA TYR A 22 0.61 -2.02 -10.62
C TYR A 22 1.75 -1.28 -9.95
N ILE A 23 2.20 -1.81 -8.81
CA ILE A 23 3.20 -1.15 -7.96
C ILE A 23 4.46 -2.02 -7.93
N PRO A 24 5.63 -1.45 -8.25
CA PRO A 24 6.90 -2.14 -8.06
C PRO A 24 7.29 -2.07 -6.58
N PHE A 25 7.43 -3.25 -5.99
CA PHE A 25 7.96 -3.41 -4.64
C PHE A 25 9.43 -3.84 -4.71
N TYR A 26 10.22 -3.31 -3.78
CA TYR A 26 11.67 -3.51 -3.70
C TYR A 26 12.09 -4.08 -2.35
N VAL A 27 11.39 -3.66 -1.29
CA VAL A 27 11.70 -3.97 0.11
C VAL A 27 10.71 -4.96 0.73
N LEU A 28 9.62 -5.29 0.01
CA LEU A 28 8.58 -6.20 0.48
C LEU A 28 8.65 -7.52 -0.27
N ASP A 29 8.20 -8.58 0.41
CA ASP A 29 8.06 -9.90 -0.17
C ASP A 29 6.91 -9.97 -1.18
N THR A 30 6.89 -11.06 -1.96
CA THR A 30 6.06 -11.21 -3.17
C THR A 30 4.58 -11.57 -2.94
N GLN A 31 4.03 -11.34 -1.75
CA GLN A 31 2.63 -11.66 -1.47
C GLN A 31 1.65 -10.67 -2.10
N SER A 32 0.38 -11.08 -2.21
CA SER A 32 -0.72 -10.19 -2.57
C SER A 32 -0.97 -9.19 -1.45
N ILE A 33 -1.13 -7.91 -1.81
CA ILE A 33 -1.39 -6.82 -0.89
C ILE A 33 -2.65 -6.07 -1.40
N ASP A 34 -3.46 -5.59 -0.46
CA ASP A 34 -4.58 -4.70 -0.74
C ASP A 34 -4.17 -3.26 -0.40
N ALA A 35 -4.53 -2.33 -1.29
CA ALA A 35 -4.26 -0.91 -1.11
C ALA A 35 -5.54 -0.14 -0.79
N SER A 36 -5.46 0.81 0.13
CA SER A 36 -6.51 1.80 0.39
C SER A 36 -5.97 3.19 0.09
N ILE A 37 -6.55 3.86 -0.92
CA ILE A 37 -6.05 5.16 -1.37
C ILE A 37 -6.45 6.25 -0.37
N VAL A 38 -5.44 6.85 0.26
CA VAL A 38 -5.63 7.95 1.20
C VAL A 38 -5.73 9.27 0.45
N ALA A 39 -4.85 9.49 -0.54
CA ALA A 39 -4.86 10.66 -1.40
C ALA A 39 -4.17 10.35 -2.73
N ALA A 40 -4.63 10.95 -3.83
CA ALA A 40 -3.87 10.98 -5.07
C ALA A 40 -3.67 12.43 -5.49
N ASN A 41 -2.42 12.80 -5.76
CA ASN A 41 -2.03 14.11 -6.26
C ASN A 41 -1.09 13.94 -7.46
N PRO A 42 -0.92 14.97 -8.31
CA PRO A 42 -0.02 14.88 -9.47
C PRO A 42 1.39 14.35 -9.19
N PRO A 43 2.06 14.68 -8.06
CA PRO A 43 3.40 14.14 -7.80
C PRO A 43 3.42 12.72 -7.23
N ALA A 44 2.36 12.28 -6.52
CA ALA A 44 2.34 10.98 -5.85
C ALA A 44 0.94 10.57 -5.38
N THR A 45 0.75 9.26 -5.24
CA THR A 45 -0.40 8.63 -4.58
C THR A 45 0.02 8.11 -3.22
N THR A 46 -0.73 8.46 -2.18
CA THR A 46 -0.58 7.95 -0.82
C THR A 46 -1.62 6.86 -0.58
N MET A 47 -1.17 5.71 -0.11
CA MET A 47 -2.01 4.55 0.16
C MET A 47 -1.61 3.86 1.46
N GLN A 48 -2.60 3.32 2.16
CA GLN A 48 -2.35 2.34 3.21
C GLN A 48 -2.30 0.96 2.59
N LEU A 49 -1.30 0.18 2.98
CA LEU A 49 -1.15 -1.21 2.58
C LEU A 49 -1.70 -2.11 3.69
N ALA A 50 -2.39 -3.17 3.31
CA ALA A 50 -2.94 -4.13 4.24
C ALA A 50 -2.93 -5.54 3.64
N CYS A 51 -2.97 -6.54 4.51
CA CYS A 51 -3.22 -7.91 4.07
C CYS A 51 -4.57 -7.99 3.33
N PRO A 52 -4.67 -8.81 2.28
CA PRO A 52 -5.95 -9.06 1.64
C PRO A 52 -7.00 -9.57 2.62
N SER A 53 -8.26 -9.21 2.36
CA SER A 53 -9.37 -9.63 3.21
C SER A 53 -9.45 -11.15 3.35
N GLY A 54 -9.40 -11.65 4.58
CA GLY A 54 -9.45 -13.09 4.87
C GLY A 54 -8.09 -13.80 4.94
N THR A 55 -6.98 -13.09 4.68
CA THR A 55 -5.62 -13.56 4.94
C THR A 55 -5.23 -13.27 6.40
N ASP A 56 -4.56 -14.21 7.08
CA ASP A 56 -4.02 -13.97 8.42
C ASP A 56 -2.90 -12.92 8.36
N SER A 57 -2.84 -12.02 9.34
CA SER A 57 -1.85 -10.95 9.37
C SER A 57 -0.41 -11.45 9.44
N ASN A 58 -0.19 -12.65 9.97
CA ASN A 58 1.12 -13.28 10.04
C ASN A 58 1.54 -13.96 8.73
N ASP A 59 0.58 -14.23 7.84
CA ASP A 59 0.81 -14.92 6.57
C ASP A 59 1.08 -13.94 5.42
N CYS A 60 0.77 -12.65 5.60
CA CYS A 60 0.87 -11.63 4.56
C CYS A 60 2.14 -10.78 4.66
N GLY A 61 3.04 -11.04 5.61
CA GLY A 61 4.37 -10.41 5.70
C GLY A 61 4.39 -8.87 5.77
N LEU A 62 3.27 -8.24 6.13
CA LEU A 62 3.17 -6.78 6.31
C LEU A 62 3.18 -6.43 7.79
N PHE A 63 3.71 -5.25 8.08
CA PHE A 63 3.54 -4.62 9.39
C PHE A 63 2.11 -4.11 9.55
N PRO A 64 1.58 -4.03 10.80
CA PRO A 64 0.24 -3.52 11.06
C PRO A 64 -0.01 -2.12 10.50
N ASP A 65 0.98 -1.23 10.59
CA ASP A 65 0.94 0.09 10.02
C ASP A 65 1.90 0.16 8.83
N MET A 66 1.37 0.33 7.63
CA MET A 66 2.16 0.54 6.43
C MET A 66 1.55 1.61 5.52
N THR A 67 2.31 2.66 5.27
CA THR A 67 1.91 3.79 4.43
C THR A 67 2.89 3.95 3.29
N LEU A 68 2.40 3.80 2.05
CA LEU A 68 3.19 3.99 0.84
C LEU A 68 2.81 5.31 0.16
N VAL A 69 3.82 6.14 -0.10
CA VAL A 69 3.74 7.29 -1.00
C VAL A 69 4.50 6.95 -2.27
N TYR A 70 3.75 6.70 -3.35
CA TYR A 70 4.29 6.24 -4.62
C TYR A 70 4.10 7.28 -5.72
N GLY A 71 5.21 7.69 -6.33
CA GLY A 71 5.26 8.63 -7.45
C GLY A 71 5.97 8.07 -8.68
N PRO A 72 6.07 8.86 -9.77
CA PRO A 72 6.68 8.40 -11.02
C PRO A 72 8.15 7.95 -10.91
N SER A 73 8.90 8.48 -9.95
CA SER A 73 10.30 8.10 -9.71
C SER A 73 10.66 8.02 -8.22
N THR A 74 9.67 8.14 -7.34
CA THR A 74 9.85 8.19 -5.88
C THR A 74 8.98 7.14 -5.22
N TYR A 75 9.49 6.57 -4.14
CA TYR A 75 8.78 5.60 -3.31
C TYR A 75 9.22 5.86 -1.88
N HIS A 76 8.26 6.15 -1.01
CA HIS A 76 8.50 6.29 0.42
C HIS A 76 7.53 5.37 1.15
N LEU A 77 8.05 4.45 1.95
CA LEU A 77 7.26 3.53 2.74
C LEU A 77 7.58 3.74 4.21
N ASP A 78 6.57 4.10 4.99
CA ASP A 78 6.60 4.00 6.45
C ASP A 78 6.03 2.65 6.86
N MET A 79 6.66 2.00 7.84
CA MET A 79 6.20 0.71 8.38
C MET A 79 6.40 0.62 9.89
N GLY A 80 5.49 -0.04 10.60
CA GLY A 80 5.58 -0.18 12.05
C GLY A 80 4.45 -0.97 12.69
N VAL A 81 4.53 -1.13 14.01
CA VAL A 81 3.55 -1.89 14.81
C VAL A 81 2.60 -0.99 15.61
N GLY A 82 2.52 0.31 15.28
CA GLY A 82 1.68 1.30 15.98
C GLY A 82 2.25 1.85 17.29
N ASP A 83 3.39 1.33 17.75
CA ASP A 83 4.17 1.90 18.86
C ASP A 83 5.56 2.31 18.37
N GLY A 84 5.84 3.62 18.40
CA GLY A 84 7.13 4.19 17.99
C GLY A 84 8.33 3.77 18.85
N ASN A 85 8.12 3.11 19.99
CA ASN A 85 9.20 2.53 20.81
C ASN A 85 9.49 1.06 20.48
N ALA A 86 8.58 0.38 19.77
CA ALA A 86 8.68 -1.03 19.42
C ALA A 86 9.46 -1.21 18.11
N PHE A 87 8.78 -1.37 16.97
CA PHE A 87 9.41 -1.34 15.65
C PHE A 87 8.84 -0.20 14.82
N THR A 88 9.74 0.57 14.21
CA THR A 88 9.42 1.54 13.16
C THR A 88 10.51 1.48 12.11
N GLY A 89 10.13 1.52 10.84
CA GLY A 89 11.06 1.57 9.73
C GLY A 89 10.57 2.46 8.60
N THR A 90 11.51 2.89 7.78
CA THR A 90 11.24 3.62 6.54
C THR A 90 12.04 3.05 5.39
N ALA A 91 11.52 3.19 4.17
CA ALA A 91 12.26 2.94 2.95
C ALA A 91 12.06 4.09 1.96
N ASP A 92 13.14 4.82 1.70
CA ASP A 92 13.20 5.95 0.77
C ASP A 92 13.91 5.53 -0.51
N CYS A 93 13.14 5.31 -1.57
CA CYS A 93 13.65 4.81 -2.84
C CYS A 93 13.49 5.83 -3.98
N SER A 94 14.55 5.93 -4.78
CA SER A 94 14.57 6.64 -6.06
C SER A 94 14.68 5.63 -7.20
N ARG A 95 13.74 5.69 -8.14
CA ARG A 95 13.69 4.78 -9.28
C ARG A 95 14.36 5.41 -10.51
N GLY A 96 15.40 4.75 -11.00
CA GLY A 96 16.00 4.98 -12.32
C GLY A 96 15.31 4.14 -13.40
N ALA A 97 15.93 4.06 -14.59
CA ALA A 97 15.36 3.28 -15.69
C ALA A 97 15.32 1.77 -15.40
N ASN A 98 16.39 1.24 -14.78
CA ASN A 98 16.59 -0.20 -14.55
C ASN A 98 17.01 -0.54 -13.12
N THR A 99 17.02 0.44 -12.21
CA THR A 99 17.45 0.23 -10.82
C THR A 99 16.60 1.08 -9.88
N ALA A 100 16.54 0.66 -8.61
CA ALA A 100 16.01 1.47 -7.53
C ALA A 100 17.08 1.60 -6.44
N LEU A 101 17.46 2.83 -6.11
CA LEU A 101 18.35 3.12 -4.99
C LEU A 101 17.48 3.44 -3.77
N CYS A 102 17.51 2.56 -2.77
CA CYS A 102 16.74 2.66 -1.55
C CYS A 102 17.64 2.94 -0.36
N THR A 103 17.25 3.88 0.49
CA THR A 103 17.78 4.02 1.85
C THR A 103 16.73 3.53 2.82
N GLU A 104 17.07 2.49 3.55
CA GLU A 104 16.22 1.87 4.54
C GLU A 104 16.67 2.32 5.93
N PHE A 105 15.73 2.49 6.84
CA PHE A 105 15.99 2.79 8.22
C PHE A 105 15.09 1.93 9.10
N ALA A 106 15.63 1.42 10.21
CA ALA A 106 14.87 0.71 11.22
C ALA A 106 15.29 1.20 12.62
N THR A 107 14.34 1.29 13.54
CA THR A 107 14.58 1.70 14.92
C THR A 107 13.57 1.07 15.88
N GLY A 108 13.82 1.29 17.17
CA GLY A 108 13.00 0.82 18.28
C GLY A 108 13.51 -0.48 18.90
N SER A 109 12.89 -0.88 20.01
CA SER A 109 13.31 -2.01 20.83
C SER A 109 13.12 -3.38 20.16
N GLU A 110 12.27 -3.46 19.14
CA GLU A 110 11.98 -4.70 18.38
C GLU A 110 12.73 -4.75 17.04
N ALA A 111 13.50 -3.71 16.69
CA ALA A 111 14.33 -3.73 15.49
C ALA A 111 15.47 -4.75 15.64
N ASN A 112 15.51 -5.73 14.74
CA ASN A 112 16.58 -6.71 14.65
C ASN A 112 17.91 -6.11 14.19
N PHE A 113 17.86 -5.11 13.30
CA PHE A 113 19.02 -4.41 12.75
C PHE A 113 18.77 -2.89 12.75
N PRO A 114 18.80 -2.24 13.92
CA PRO A 114 18.55 -0.81 13.99
C PRO A 114 19.67 -0.03 13.28
N GLY A 115 19.30 1.09 12.65
CA GLY A 115 20.20 1.93 11.88
C GLY A 115 19.71 2.14 10.45
N SER A 116 20.60 2.63 9.59
CA SER A 116 20.30 2.87 8.19
C SER A 116 21.22 2.07 7.29
N SER A 117 20.67 1.60 6.17
CA SER A 117 21.42 0.95 5.10
C SER A 117 20.96 1.46 3.74
N THR A 118 21.81 1.33 2.74
CA THR A 118 21.50 1.74 1.37
C THR A 118 21.73 0.57 0.44
N THR A 119 20.70 0.22 -0.33
CA THR A 119 20.69 -0.91 -1.24
C THR A 119 20.31 -0.43 -2.63
N THR A 120 21.01 -0.93 -3.65
CA THR A 120 20.59 -0.75 -5.05
C THR A 120 19.99 -2.06 -5.53
N TYR A 121 18.70 -2.01 -5.86
CA TYR A 121 17.97 -3.13 -6.45
C TYR A 121 18.09 -3.08 -7.97
N ALA A 122 18.47 -4.21 -8.57
CA ALA A 122 18.50 -4.37 -10.02
C ALA A 122 17.10 -4.70 -10.57
N SER A 123 16.89 -4.54 -11.87
CA SER A 123 15.55 -4.75 -12.47
C SER A 123 14.98 -6.15 -12.21
N GLU A 124 15.83 -7.17 -12.16
CA GLU A 124 15.46 -8.54 -11.85
C GLU A 124 14.94 -8.73 -10.41
N ASP A 125 15.31 -7.84 -9.49
CA ASP A 125 14.87 -7.86 -8.09
C ASP A 125 13.61 -6.99 -7.89
N ILE A 126 13.22 -6.21 -8.90
CA ILE A 126 12.06 -5.33 -8.85
C ILE A 126 10.84 -6.08 -9.38
N LEU A 127 9.91 -6.42 -8.48
CA LEU A 127 8.68 -7.10 -8.85
C LEU A 127 7.50 -6.12 -8.83
N THR A 128 6.86 -5.98 -9.99
CA THR A 128 5.63 -5.20 -10.12
C THR A 128 4.44 -6.11 -9.86
N LEU A 129 3.76 -5.88 -8.74
CA LEU A 129 2.63 -6.69 -8.30
C LEU A 129 1.30 -5.96 -8.56
N PRO A 130 0.24 -6.71 -8.90
CA PRO A 130 -1.11 -6.16 -9.00
C PRO A 130 -1.70 -6.01 -7.59
N GLU A 131 -1.99 -4.77 -7.23
CA GLU A 131 -2.56 -4.35 -5.96
C GLU A 131 -4.05 -4.08 -6.13
N THR A 132 -4.89 -4.76 -5.35
CA THR A 132 -6.33 -4.51 -5.37
C THR A 132 -6.64 -3.27 -4.53
N VAL A 133 -7.28 -2.27 -5.14
CA VAL A 133 -7.74 -1.10 -4.39
C VAL A 133 -9.00 -1.46 -3.63
N ALA A 134 -8.86 -1.74 -2.34
CA ALA A 134 -9.94 -2.09 -1.43
C ALA A 134 -10.83 -0.89 -1.08
N SER A 135 -10.26 0.32 -1.06
CA SER A 135 -11.01 1.55 -0.80
C SER A 135 -10.32 2.80 -1.37
N GLY A 136 -11.07 3.90 -1.51
CA GLY A 136 -10.52 5.18 -1.96
C GLY A 136 -10.29 5.29 -3.47
N ALA A 137 -10.77 4.34 -4.27
CA ALA A 137 -10.61 4.34 -5.73
C ALA A 137 -11.15 5.61 -6.40
N GLU A 138 -12.16 6.27 -5.80
CA GLU A 138 -12.73 7.54 -6.26
C GLU A 138 -11.78 8.75 -6.15
N ARG A 139 -10.64 8.58 -5.48
CA ARG A 139 -9.63 9.61 -5.26
C ARG A 139 -8.51 9.60 -6.31
N LEU A 140 -8.45 8.55 -7.13
CA LEU A 140 -7.45 8.39 -8.20
C LEU A 140 -7.72 9.31 -9.39
#